data_AF-A0A9E6BQA8-F1
#
_entry.id   AF-A0A9E6BQA8-F1
#
_cell.length_a   1.000
_cell.length_b   1.000
_cell.length_c   1.000
_cell.angle_alpha   90.00
_cell.angle_beta   90.00
_cell.angle_gamma   90.00
#
_symmetry.space_group_name_H-M   'P 1'
#
loop_
_entity.id
_entity.type
_entity.pdbx_description
1 polymer ?
#
loop_
_entity_poly.entity_id
_entity_poly.type
_entity_poly.pdbx_seq_one_letter_code
_entity_poly.pdbx_strand_id
1 'polypeptide(L)'
;LVWMHMDYLKPLWEFRDKLFHIHAKDVRIDRERLDEVGVLATPLEFHTPKLPGLGEIDWGRFCSVLSDVGYRGAVCVEVEDRAYEGSLASRQAALRQSARFLRNFVAR
;
A
#
# COMPACT_ATOMS: atom_id res chain seq x y z
N LEU A 1 -3.63 5.51 -4.76
CA LEU A 1 -4.72 6.37 -4.23
C LEU A 1 -4.18 7.48 -3.34
N VAL A 2 -3.33 7.16 -2.36
CA VAL A 2 -2.75 8.15 -1.43
C VAL A 2 -2.07 9.33 -2.14
N TRP A 3 -1.24 9.06 -3.17
CA TRP A 3 -0.54 10.13 -3.91
C TRP A 3 -1.48 11.06 -4.69
N MET A 4 -2.70 10.61 -4.99
CA MET A 4 -3.76 11.44 -5.60
C MET A 4 -4.59 12.17 -4.53
N HIS A 5 -4.17 12.13 -3.26
CA HIS A 5 -4.89 12.69 -2.11
C HIS A 5 -6.31 12.15 -1.92
N MET A 6 -6.53 10.90 -2.34
CA MET A 6 -7.83 10.22 -2.21
C MET A 6 -7.89 9.36 -0.96
N ASP A 7 -9.09 9.29 -0.36
CA ASP A 7 -9.40 8.32 0.68
C ASP A 7 -9.38 6.90 0.09
N TYR A 8 -8.37 6.13 0.47
CA TYR A 8 -8.15 4.77 -0.03
C TYR A 8 -9.08 3.72 0.61
N LEU A 9 -9.86 4.07 1.64
CA LEU A 9 -10.81 3.17 2.30
C LEU A 9 -12.20 3.24 1.68
N LYS A 10 -12.60 4.38 1.10
CA LYS A 10 -13.91 4.54 0.45
C LYS A 10 -14.21 3.45 -0.59
N PRO A 11 -13.28 3.10 -1.50
CA PRO A 11 -13.54 2.05 -2.50
C PRO A 11 -13.84 0.68 -1.88
N LEU A 12 -13.31 0.37 -0.69
CA LEU A 12 -13.58 -0.90 -0.02
C LEU A 12 -15.06 -1.03 0.37
N TRP A 13 -15.67 0.08 0.79
CA TRP A 13 -17.10 0.13 1.12
C TRP A 13 -17.98 0.17 -0.12
N GLU A 14 -17.64 1.06 -1.07
CA GLU A 14 -18.42 1.29 -2.28
C GLU A 14 -18.50 0.04 -3.16
N PHE A 15 -17.38 -0.68 -3.29
CA PHE A 15 -17.26 -1.83 -4.17
C PHE A 15 -17.13 -3.16 -3.41
N ARG A 16 -17.63 -3.25 -2.17
CA ARG A 16 -17.50 -4.44 -1.32
C ARG A 16 -17.88 -5.76 -2.01
N ASP A 17 -18.93 -5.74 -2.83
CA ASP A 17 -19.45 -6.92 -3.53
C ASP A 17 -18.65 -7.25 -4.81
N LYS A 18 -17.61 -6.46 -5.12
CA LYS A 18 -16.74 -6.56 -6.29
C LYS A 18 -15.25 -6.59 -5.93
N LEU A 19 -14.92 -6.89 -4.68
CA LEU A 19 -13.54 -7.09 -4.24
C LEU A 19 -13.11 -8.53 -4.57
N PHE A 20 -12.43 -8.72 -5.70
CA PHE A 20 -11.96 -10.04 -6.14
C PHE A 20 -10.52 -10.36 -5.73
N HIS A 21 -9.69 -9.33 -5.60
CA HIS A 21 -8.28 -9.47 -5.27
C HIS A 21 -7.76 -8.18 -4.64
N ILE A 22 -6.89 -8.30 -3.64
CA ILE A 22 -6.33 -7.15 -2.91
C ILE A 22 -4.82 -7.21 -2.99
N HIS A 23 -4.20 -6.11 -3.42
CA HIS A 23 -2.76 -5.92 -3.36
C HIS A 23 -2.39 -5.02 -2.18
N ALA A 24 -1.45 -5.47 -1.37
CA ALA A 24 -0.83 -4.67 -0.34
C ALA A 24 0.41 -3.95 -0.92
N LYS A 25 0.23 -2.66 -1.19
CA LYS A 25 1.24 -1.75 -1.75
C LYS A 25 1.18 -0.45 -0.98
N ASP A 26 2.33 0.07 -0.58
CA ASP A 26 2.42 1.31 0.20
C ASP A 26 3.14 2.41 -0.60
N VAL A 27 3.05 3.64 -0.11
CA VAL A 27 3.68 4.80 -0.73
C VAL A 27 4.02 5.84 0.32
N ARG A 28 5.12 6.55 0.12
CA ARG A 28 5.47 7.75 0.89
C ARG A 28 5.32 8.98 0.02
N ILE A 29 4.78 10.06 0.60
CA ILE A 29 4.66 11.36 -0.07
C ILE A 29 5.73 12.30 0.47
N ASP A 30 6.53 12.85 -0.43
CA ASP A 30 7.42 13.97 -0.17
C ASP A 30 6.62 15.27 -0.35
N ARG A 31 6.23 15.89 0.76
CA ARG A 31 5.39 17.09 0.74
C ARG A 31 6.13 18.31 0.24
N GLU A 32 7.41 18.45 0.59
CA GLU A 32 8.23 19.56 0.12
C GLU A 32 8.36 19.49 -1.41
N ARG A 33 8.65 18.29 -1.95
CA ARG A 33 8.73 18.12 -3.39
C ARG A 33 7.38 18.34 -4.07
N LEU A 34 6.28 17.85 -3.48
CA LEU A 34 4.94 18.07 -4.02
C LEU A 34 4.59 19.55 -4.15
N ASP A 35 4.94 20.36 -3.16
CA ASP A 35 4.69 21.81 -3.17
C ASP A 35 5.49 22.53 -4.26
N GLU A 36 6.62 21.97 -4.70
CA GLU A 36 7.44 22.48 -5.80
C GLU A 36 6.93 22.09 -7.19
N VAL A 37 6.56 20.81 -7.37
CA VAL A 37 6.27 20.24 -8.71
C VAL A 37 4.77 20.17 -9.03
N GLY A 38 3.92 20.21 -8.00
CA GLY A 38 2.49 20.03 -8.10
C GLY A 38 2.05 18.58 -8.36
N VAL A 39 0.77 18.30 -8.12
CA VAL A 39 0.20 16.93 -8.22
C VAL A 39 0.20 16.36 -9.65
N LEU A 40 0.27 17.24 -10.67
CA LEU A 40 0.28 16.85 -12.09
C LEU A 40 1.70 16.73 -12.67
N ALA A 41 2.74 16.76 -11.84
CA ALA A 41 4.12 16.65 -12.28
C ALA A 41 4.35 15.40 -13.16
N THR A 42 5.14 15.58 -14.22
CA THR A 42 5.59 14.49 -15.07
C THR A 42 7.10 14.61 -15.29
N PRO A 43 7.91 13.68 -14.75
CA PRO A 43 7.50 12.48 -13.99
C PRO A 43 6.88 12.81 -12.61
N LEU A 44 6.21 11.84 -11.98
CA LEU A 44 5.68 11.98 -10.61
C LEU A 44 6.83 11.92 -9.60
N GLU A 45 7.42 13.08 -9.30
CA GLU A 45 8.66 13.19 -8.52
C GLU A 45 8.46 13.27 -6.99
N PHE A 46 7.23 13.37 -6.52
CA PHE A 46 6.92 13.63 -5.10
C PHE A 46 6.45 12.38 -4.32
N HIS A 47 6.44 11.21 -4.95
CA HIS A 47 6.02 9.98 -4.29
C HIS A 47 7.04 8.86 -4.49
N THR A 48 7.18 8.00 -3.50
CA THR A 48 8.06 6.83 -3.56
C THR A 48 7.28 5.58 -3.17
N PRO A 49 7.21 4.54 -4.04
CA PRO A 49 6.64 3.25 -3.66
C PRO A 49 7.38 2.62 -2.48
N LYS A 50 6.62 2.06 -1.54
CA LYS A 50 7.15 1.48 -0.31
C LYS A 50 6.50 0.14 0.02
N LEU A 51 7.22 -0.67 0.79
CA LEU A 51 6.64 -1.87 1.39
C LEU A 51 5.60 -1.47 2.45
N PRO A 52 4.57 -2.32 2.69
CA PRO A 52 3.66 -2.16 3.80
C PRO A 52 4.36 -1.87 5.12
N GLY A 53 3.97 -0.77 5.78
CA GLY A 53 4.52 -0.32 7.05
C GLY A 53 5.69 0.66 6.93
N LEU A 54 6.10 1.01 5.71
CA LEU A 54 7.11 2.04 5.45
C LEU A 54 6.55 3.29 4.73
N GLY A 55 5.26 3.29 4.38
CA GLY A 55 4.58 4.41 3.75
C GLY A 55 3.50 5.04 4.63
N GLU A 56 2.45 5.53 3.98
CA GLU A 56 1.39 6.37 4.56
C GLU A 56 0.09 5.58 4.83
N ILE A 57 -0.02 4.33 4.36
CA ILE A 57 -1.25 3.55 4.58
C ILE A 57 -1.35 3.13 6.05
N ASP A 58 -2.44 3.51 6.71
CA ASP A 58 -2.86 2.90 7.97
C ASP A 58 -3.41 1.50 7.69
N TRP A 59 -2.53 0.50 7.83
CA TRP A 59 -2.83 -0.91 7.60
C TRP A 59 -3.78 -1.50 8.65
N GLY A 60 -3.77 -0.99 9.88
CA GLY A 60 -4.70 -1.43 10.91
C GLY A 60 -6.13 -1.07 10.53
N ARG A 61 -6.35 0.18 10.11
CA ARG A 61 -7.65 0.64 9.63
C ARG A 61 -8.05 -0.03 8.32
N PHE A 62 -7.11 -0.21 7.39
CA PHE A 62 -7.36 -0.91 6.12
C PHE A 62 -7.85 -2.34 6.35
N CYS A 63 -7.16 -3.12 7.19
CA CYS A 63 -7.54 -4.49 7.51
C CYS A 63 -8.86 -4.56 8.30
N SER A 64 -9.13 -3.59 9.20
CA SER A 64 -10.42 -3.48 9.88
C SER A 64 -11.57 -3.32 8.88
N VAL A 65 -11.45 -2.35 7.96
CA VAL A 65 -12.48 -2.10 6.94
C VAL A 65 -12.66 -3.31 6.03
N LEU A 66 -11.58 -3.96 5.60
CA LEU A 66 -11.64 -5.20 4.82
C LEU A 66 -12.44 -6.30 5.52
N SER A 67 -12.24 -6.46 6.84
CA SER A 67 -13.00 -7.40 7.65
C SER A 67 -14.48 -7.01 7.73
N ASP A 68 -14.77 -5.73 7.96
CA ASP A 68 -16.13 -5.19 8.08
C ASP A 68 -16.95 -5.36 6.81
N VAL A 69 -16.32 -5.19 5.64
CA VAL A 69 -16.96 -5.40 4.33
C VAL A 69 -17.08 -6.87 3.95
N GLY A 70 -16.60 -7.78 4.81
CA GLY A 70 -16.76 -9.22 4.63
C GLY A 70 -15.77 -9.86 3.65
N TYR A 71 -14.69 -9.18 3.26
CA TYR A 71 -13.69 -9.77 2.38
C TYR A 71 -12.98 -10.95 3.08
N ARG A 72 -12.82 -12.07 2.36
CA ARG A 72 -12.17 -13.30 2.86
C ARG A 72 -11.07 -13.82 1.92
N GLY A 73 -10.79 -13.09 0.84
CA GLY A 73 -9.77 -13.46 -0.12
C GLY A 73 -8.35 -13.14 0.34
N ALA A 74 -7.38 -13.41 -0.52
CA ALA A 74 -5.97 -13.12 -0.23
C ALA A 74 -5.68 -11.61 -0.25
N VAL A 75 -4.73 -11.20 0.59
CA VAL A 75 -4.06 -9.89 0.51
C VAL A 75 -2.63 -10.15 0.05
N CYS A 76 -2.34 -9.82 -1.21
CA CYS A 76 -1.07 -10.13 -1.88
C CYS A 76 -0.09 -8.98 -1.77
N VAL A 77 1.11 -9.22 -1.28
CA VAL A 77 2.15 -8.18 -1.23
C VAL A 77 2.66 -7.88 -2.64
N GLU A 78 2.55 -6.63 -3.07
CA GLU A 78 3.14 -6.12 -4.30
C GLU A 78 4.41 -5.32 -3.95
N VAL A 79 5.57 -5.76 -4.46
CA VAL A 79 6.86 -5.15 -4.12
C VAL A 79 7.29 -4.20 -5.24
N GLU A 80 7.31 -2.90 -4.94
CA GLU A 80 7.85 -1.86 -5.83
C GLU A 80 8.89 -0.95 -5.15
N ASP A 81 9.30 -1.25 -3.91
CA ASP A 81 10.31 -0.45 -3.22
C ASP A 81 11.69 -0.70 -3.84
N ARG A 82 12.22 0.33 -4.50
CA ARG A 82 13.53 0.29 -5.19
C ARG A 82 14.68 -0.12 -4.26
N ALA A 83 14.56 0.09 -2.95
CA ALA A 83 15.55 -0.37 -1.98
C ALA A 83 15.76 -1.90 -2.01
N TYR A 84 14.79 -2.66 -2.53
CA TYR A 84 14.81 -4.12 -2.54
C TYR A 84 14.99 -4.73 -3.94
N GLU A 85 15.18 -3.93 -4.99
CA GLU A 85 15.16 -4.42 -6.38
C GLU A 85 16.47 -5.08 -6.84
N GLY A 86 17.59 -4.80 -6.17
CA GLY A 86 18.95 -5.14 -6.61
C GLY A 86 19.31 -6.63 -6.64
N SER A 87 18.57 -7.51 -5.94
CA SER A 87 18.83 -8.96 -5.98
C SER A 87 17.59 -9.78 -5.64
N LEU A 88 17.56 -11.05 -6.05
CA LEU A 88 16.51 -11.99 -5.65
C LEU A 88 16.40 -12.13 -4.13
N ALA A 89 17.55 -12.19 -3.44
CA ALA A 89 17.58 -12.28 -1.98
C ALA A 89 16.91 -11.06 -1.33
N SER A 90 17.15 -9.86 -1.87
CA SER A 90 16.54 -8.63 -1.38
C SER A 90 15.02 -8.60 -1.63
N ARG A 91 14.57 -9.01 -2.83
CA ARG A 91 13.14 -9.14 -3.15
C ARG A 91 12.42 -10.14 -2.23
N GLN A 92 13.06 -11.26 -1.90
CA GLN A 92 12.52 -12.21 -0.92
C GLN A 92 12.51 -11.63 0.50
N ALA A 93 13.52 -10.84 0.88
CA ALA A 93 13.54 -10.16 2.17
C ALA A 93 12.39 -9.15 2.30
N ALA A 94 12.08 -8.41 1.23
CA ALA A 94 10.92 -7.52 1.16
C ALA A 94 9.60 -8.24 1.43
N LEU A 95 9.38 -9.41 0.81
CA LEU A 95 8.19 -10.23 1.04
C LEU A 95 8.10 -10.71 2.49
N ARG A 96 9.21 -11.20 3.07
CA ARG A 96 9.25 -11.65 4.47
C ARG A 96 8.96 -10.51 5.45
N GLN A 97 9.53 -9.33 5.20
CA GLN A 97 9.30 -8.14 6.02
C GLN A 97 7.84 -7.69 5.96
N SER A 98 7.30 -7.54 4.75
CA SER A 98 5.91 -7.15 4.53
C SER A 98 4.94 -8.13 5.18
N ALA A 99 5.18 -9.44 5.02
CA ALA A 99 4.37 -10.49 5.64
C ALA A 99 4.45 -10.44 7.18
N ARG A 100 5.64 -10.21 7.76
CA ARG A 100 5.76 -10.04 9.23
C ARG A 100 4.96 -8.84 9.73
N PHE A 101 5.03 -7.71 9.02
CA PHE A 101 4.32 -6.50 9.41
C PHE A 101 2.79 -6.66 9.31
N LEU A 102 2.30 -7.13 8.15
CA LEU A 102 0.87 -7.27 7.88
C LEU A 102 0.17 -8.30 8.78
N ARG A 103 0.90 -9.35 9.22
CA ARG A 103 0.36 -10.38 10.13
C ARG A 103 -0.11 -9.84 11.48
N ASN A 104 0.27 -8.61 11.85
CA ASN A 104 -0.24 -7.98 13.07
C ASN A 104 -1.70 -7.50 12.93
N PHE A 105 -2.22 -7.40 11.69
CA PHE A 105 -3.54 -6.80 11.41
C PHE A 105 -4.52 -7.77 10.74
N VAL A 106 -4.04 -8.90 10.20
CA VAL A 106 -4.88 -9.91 9.58
C VAL A 106 -5.27 -10.95 10.63
N ALA A 107 -6.58 -11.18 10.81
CA ALA A 107 -7.08 -12.22 11.69
C ALA A 107 -6.62 -13.61 11.20
N ARG A 108 -6.28 -14.49 12.15
CA ARG A 108 -5.86 -15.87 11.88
C ARG A 108 -7.04 -16.75 11.51
#